data_AF-A0A1Z9LV16-F1
#
_entry.id   AF-A0A1Z9LV16-F1
#
_cell.length_a   1.000
_cell.length_b   1.000
_cell.length_c   1.000
_cell.angle_alpha   90.00
_cell.angle_beta   90.00
_cell.angle_gamma   90.00
#
_symmetry.space_group_name_H-M   'P 1'
#
loop_
_entity.id
_entity.type
_entity.pdbx_description
1 polymer ?
#
loop_
_entity_poly.entity_id
_entity_poly.type
_entity_poly.pdbx_seq_one_letter_code
_entity_poly.pdbx_strand_id
1 'polypeptide(L)'
;MFNSEKNYIDEWLKKQIKNGVSIINDVLEGKKDKVVYYTGHLHKDILDNFPGKTSKKIFKSYRVLLDNKTLAFTQKRFSEHGYEYMVRRVHEVK
;
A
#
# COMPACT_ATOMS: atom_id res chain seq x y z
N MET A 1 -33.48 -2.25 -3.69
CA MET A 1 -33.16 -1.19 -2.71
C MET A 1 -31.68 -0.86 -2.87
N PHE A 2 -31.35 0.28 -3.48
CA PHE A 2 -29.98 0.77 -3.50
C PHE A 2 -29.75 1.49 -2.17
N ASN A 3 -29.03 0.86 -1.24
CA ASN A 3 -28.56 1.55 -0.05
C ASN A 3 -27.60 2.65 -0.50
N SER A 4 -28.09 3.88 -0.54
CA SER A 4 -27.31 5.10 -0.69
C SER A 4 -26.69 5.47 0.66
N GLU A 5 -26.02 4.51 1.30
CA GLU A 5 -24.99 4.87 2.26
C GLU A 5 -23.87 5.47 1.42
N LYS A 6 -23.74 6.79 1.44
CA LYS A 6 -22.53 7.44 0.95
C LYS A 6 -21.37 6.73 1.67
N ASN A 7 -20.67 5.83 0.98
CA ASN A 7 -19.44 5.21 1.46
C ASN A 7 -18.63 6.36 2.04
N TYR A 8 -18.53 6.41 3.37
CA TYR A 8 -17.81 7.49 4.03
C TYR A 8 -16.37 7.33 3.58
N ILE A 9 -15.98 8.23 2.68
CA ILE A 9 -14.66 8.24 2.13
C ILE A 9 -13.74 8.67 3.27
N ASP A 10 -12.90 7.74 3.72
CA ASP A 10 -11.94 8.03 4.76
C ASP A 10 -10.73 8.75 4.13
N GLU A 11 -10.70 10.08 4.27
CA GLU A 11 -9.60 10.91 3.79
C GLU A 11 -8.27 10.60 4.50
N TRP A 12 -8.31 10.14 5.76
CA TRP A 12 -7.12 9.65 6.43
C TRP A 12 -6.62 8.37 5.77
N LEU A 13 -7.49 7.41 5.48
CA LEU A 13 -7.12 6.15 4.84
C LEU A 13 -6.59 6.38 3.42
N LYS A 14 -7.21 7.28 2.65
CA LYS A 14 -6.68 7.71 1.35
C LYS A 14 -5.27 8.27 1.46
N LYS A 15 -5.01 9.09 2.48
CA LYS A 15 -3.68 9.66 2.73
C LYS A 15 -2.69 8.55 3.08
N GLN A 16 -3.06 7.58 3.92
CA GLN A 16 -2.22 6.42 4.25
C GLN A 16 -1.89 5.58 3.02
N ILE A 17 -2.88 5.27 2.17
CA ILE A 17 -2.68 4.49 0.93
C ILE A 17 -1.72 5.20 -0.01
N LYS A 18 -1.84 6.53 -0.19
CA LYS A 18 -0.91 7.31 -1.01
C LYS A 18 0.49 7.40 -0.38
N ASN A 19 0.54 7.57 0.95
CA ASN A 19 1.79 7.62 1.70
C ASN A 19 2.57 6.30 1.60
N GLY A 20 1.89 5.16 1.55
CA GLY A 20 2.56 3.86 1.36
C GLY A 20 3.40 3.79 0.08
N VAL A 21 2.92 4.37 -1.03
CA VAL A 21 3.70 4.50 -2.27
C VAL A 21 4.95 5.37 -2.04
N SER A 22 4.80 6.49 -1.34
CA SER A 22 5.92 7.39 -1.00
C SER A 22 6.96 6.69 -0.12
N ILE A 23 6.51 5.92 0.87
CA ILE A 23 7.38 5.17 1.78
C ILE A 23 8.20 4.13 1.01
N ILE A 24 7.57 3.41 0.07
CA ILE A 24 8.29 2.42 -0.75
C ILE A 24 9.33 3.12 -1.63
N ASN A 25 9.02 4.28 -2.21
CA ASN A 25 9.99 5.09 -2.95
C ASN A 25 11.17 5.55 -2.08
N ASP A 26 10.91 5.99 -0.84
CA ASP A 26 11.98 6.36 0.09
C ASP A 26 12.93 5.18 0.37
N VAL A 27 12.39 3.95 0.49
CA VAL A 27 13.23 2.74 0.64
C VAL A 27 14.01 2.43 -0.64
N LEU A 28 13.37 2.57 -1.81
CA LEU A 28 14.01 2.38 -3.10
C LEU A 28 15.18 3.35 -3.29
N GLU A 29 15.02 4.61 -2.89
CA GLU A 29 16.04 5.66 -2.94
C GLU A 29 17.09 5.52 -1.82
N GLY A 30 16.81 4.73 -0.79
CA GLY A 30 17.76 4.44 0.30
C GLY A 30 17.73 5.46 1.42
N LYS A 31 16.66 6.25 1.48
CA LYS A 31 16.37 7.16 2.58
C LYS A 31 15.90 6.41 3.83
N LYS A 32 15.34 5.21 3.65
CA LYS A 32 14.84 4.32 4.70
C LYS A 32 15.29 2.88 4.39
N ASP A 33 15.55 2.09 5.41
CA ASP A 33 16.10 0.73 5.24
C ASP A 33 15.00 -0.34 5.22
N LYS A 34 14.33 -0.54 6.36
CA LYS A 34 13.16 -1.42 6.52
C LYS A 34 12.04 -0.66 7.20
N VAL A 35 10.85 -0.67 6.61
CA VAL A 35 9.73 0.10 7.15
C VAL A 35 8.37 -0.52 6.79
N VAL A 36 7.38 -0.32 7.66
CA VAL A 36 5.97 -0.56 7.35
C VAL A 36 5.48 0.54 6.43
N TYR A 37 4.96 0.19 5.27
CA TYR A 37 4.39 1.16 4.33
C TYR A 37 2.86 1.23 4.41
N TYR A 38 2.20 0.22 4.97
CA TYR A 38 0.76 0.21 5.14
C TYR A 38 0.30 -0.77 6.24
N THR A 39 -0.83 -0.46 6.86
CA THR A 39 -1.50 -1.32 7.84
C THR A 39 -2.99 -1.37 7.51
N GLY A 40 -3.54 -2.56 7.28
CA GLY A 40 -4.97 -2.75 6.97
C GLY A 40 -5.24 -3.83 5.92
N HIS A 41 -6.34 -3.68 5.19
CA HIS A 41 -6.74 -4.53 4.06
C HIS A 41 -6.51 -3.78 2.74
N LEU A 42 -5.25 -3.43 2.44
CA LEU A 42 -4.85 -2.52 1.36
C LEU A 42 -5.68 -2.65 0.07
N HIS A 43 -5.86 -3.86 -0.44
CA HIS A 43 -6.64 -4.09 -1.65
C HIS A 43 -8.11 -3.67 -1.51
N LYS A 44 -8.78 -4.09 -0.43
CA LYS A 44 -10.16 -3.71 -0.10
C LYS A 44 -10.24 -2.20 0.17
N ASP A 45 -9.32 -1.67 0.97
CA ASP A 45 -9.29 -0.27 1.35
C ASP A 45 -9.14 0.65 0.13
N ILE A 46 -8.35 0.25 -0.88
CA ILE A 46 -8.25 0.95 -2.16
C ILE A 46 -9.59 0.94 -2.92
N LEU A 47 -10.27 -0.20 -2.99
CA LEU A 47 -11.52 -0.34 -3.74
C LEU A 47 -12.67 0.42 -3.07
N ASP A 48 -12.73 0.39 -1.74
CA ASP A 48 -13.80 1.03 -0.98
C ASP A 48 -13.67 2.56 -0.96
N ASN A 49 -12.43 3.09 -1.05
CA ASN A 49 -12.16 4.52 -0.87
C ASN A 49 -11.79 5.28 -2.16
N PHE A 50 -11.56 4.60 -3.28
CA PHE A 50 -11.20 5.26 -4.53
C PHE A 50 -12.11 4.83 -5.70
N PRO A 51 -12.61 5.77 -6.51
CA PRO A 51 -13.42 5.45 -7.68
C PRO A 51 -12.58 4.72 -8.74
N GLY A 52 -13.25 3.89 -9.56
CA GLY A 52 -12.61 2.87 -10.43
C GLY A 52 -11.42 3.32 -11.29
N LYS A 53 -11.38 4.56 -11.81
CA LYS A 53 -10.21 5.07 -12.55
C LYS A 53 -9.02 5.35 -11.61
N THR A 54 -9.29 5.91 -10.44
CA THR A 54 -8.27 6.26 -9.44
C THR A 54 -7.71 5.02 -8.76
N SER A 55 -8.56 4.06 -8.38
CA SER A 55 -8.10 2.79 -7.79
C SER A 55 -7.17 2.03 -8.75
N LYS A 56 -7.51 1.94 -10.04
CA LYS A 56 -6.63 1.36 -11.08
C LYS A 56 -5.26 2.04 -11.15
N LYS A 57 -5.22 3.37 -11.07
CA LYS A 57 -3.95 4.12 -11.08
C LYS A 57 -3.10 3.79 -9.84
N ILE A 58 -3.73 3.73 -8.67
CA ILE A 58 -3.06 3.36 -7.41
C ILE A 58 -2.51 1.94 -7.47
N PHE A 59 -3.31 0.97 -7.92
CA PHE A 59 -2.84 -0.41 -8.11
C PHE A 59 -1.66 -0.49 -9.07
N LYS A 60 -1.69 0.25 -10.18
CA LYS A 60 -0.56 0.29 -11.11
C LYS A 60 0.70 0.84 -10.45
N SER A 61 0.59 1.91 -9.64
CA SER A 61 1.72 2.47 -8.90
C SER A 61 2.33 1.47 -7.92
N TYR A 62 1.51 0.77 -7.15
CA TYR A 62 1.99 -0.30 -6.26
C TYR A 62 2.62 -1.44 -7.06
N ARG A 63 2.00 -1.88 -8.14
CA ARG A 63 2.48 -3.02 -8.95
C ARG A 63 3.88 -2.78 -9.51
N VAL A 64 4.14 -1.58 -10.04
CA VAL A 64 5.47 -1.20 -10.55
C VAL A 64 6.55 -1.34 -9.48
N LEU A 65 6.23 -0.97 -8.23
CA LEU A 65 7.18 -1.06 -7.11
C LEU A 65 7.31 -2.50 -6.59
N LEU A 66 6.21 -3.26 -6.55
CA LEU A 66 6.21 -4.67 -6.13
C LEU A 66 6.99 -5.57 -7.09
N ASP A 67 7.00 -5.23 -8.37
CA ASP A 67 7.77 -5.95 -9.41
C ASP A 67 9.27 -5.58 -9.40
N ASN A 68 9.69 -4.63 -8.56
CA ASN A 68 11.10 -4.23 -8.46
C ASN A 68 11.93 -5.24 -7.67
N LYS A 69 12.91 -5.86 -8.35
CA LYS A 69 13.79 -6.90 -7.79
C LYS A 69 14.73 -6.41 -6.69
N THR A 70 14.95 -5.10 -6.55
CA THR A 70 15.80 -4.53 -5.49
C THR A 70 15.05 -4.34 -4.17
N LEU A 71 13.74 -4.62 -4.16
CA LEU A 71 12.89 -4.52 -2.99
C LEU A 71 12.36 -5.91 -2.59
N ALA A 72 12.32 -6.17 -1.30
CA ALA A 72 11.62 -7.31 -0.74
C ALA A 72 10.42 -6.81 0.07
N PHE A 73 9.29 -7.46 -0.17
CA PHE A 73 8.03 -7.15 0.51
C PHE A 73 7.64 -8.31 1.42
N THR A 74 7.09 -7.98 2.58
CA THR A 74 6.58 -8.97 3.52
C THR A 74 5.23 -8.52 4.04
N GLN A 75 4.30 -9.45 4.11
CA GLN A 75 2.99 -9.23 4.69
C GLN A 75 2.89 -10.04 5.97
N LYS A 76 2.62 -9.38 7.09
CA LYS A 76 2.41 -10.04 8.39
C LYS A 76 0.98 -9.77 8.83
N ARG A 77 0.22 -10.83 9.10
CA ARG A 77 -1.12 -10.68 9.69
C ARG A 77 -0.97 -10.25 11.15
N PHE A 78 -1.72 -9.24 11.56
CA PHE A 78 -1.84 -8.86 12.96
C PHE A 78 -3.33 -8.89 13.32
N SER A 79 -3.74 -9.87 14.12
CA SER A 79 -5.15 -10.10 14.48
C SER A 79 -6.08 -10.40 13.27
N GLU A 80 -7.38 -10.41 13.52
CA GLU A 80 -8.44 -10.53 12.50
C GLU A 80 -8.63 -9.24 11.69
N HIS A 81 -8.04 -8.13 12.14
CA HIS A 81 -8.32 -6.79 11.63
C HIS A 81 -7.39 -6.30 10.51
N GLY A 82 -6.39 -7.08 10.09
CA GLY A 82 -5.62 -6.75 8.89
C GLY A 82 -4.19 -7.27 8.84
N TYR A 83 -3.41 -6.60 8.01
CA TYR A 83 -2.02 -6.95 7.73
C TYR A 83 -1.11 -5.72 7.89
N GLU A 84 0.09 -5.95 8.40
CA GLU A 84 1.22 -5.03 8.28
C GLU A 84 1.97 -5.36 7.00
N TYR A 85 2.10 -4.38 6.13
CA TYR A 85 2.85 -4.49 4.90
C TYR A 85 4.20 -3.80 5.06
N MET A 86 5.27 -4.58 4.97
CA MET A 86 6.64 -4.12 5.12
C MET A 86 7.37 -4.15 3.80
N VAL A 87 8.30 -3.22 3.65
CA VAL A 87 9.26 -3.18 2.55
C VAL A 87 10.67 -3.02 3.11
N ARG A 88 11.63 -3.67 2.46
CA ARG A 88 13.06 -3.47 2.69
C ARG A 88 13.82 -3.52 1.38
N ARG A 89 15.01 -2.92 1.34
CA ARG A 89 15.93 -3.13 0.23
C ARG A 89 16.54 -4.53 0.30
N VAL A 90 16.72 -5.16 -0.84
CA VAL A 90 17.55 -6.36 -1.00
C VAL A 90 18.87 -5.88 -1.57
N HIS A 91 19.92 -5.91 -0.77
CA HIS A 91 21.27 -5.82 -1.30
C HIS A 91 21.50 -7.09 -2.11
N GLU A 92 21.78 -6.97 -3.41
CA GLU A 92 22.25 -8.11 -4.19
C GLU A 92 23.49 -8.67 -3.48
N VAL A 93 23.37 -9.90 -2.96
CA VAL A 93 24.54 -10.70 -2.64
C VAL A 93 25.10 -11.09 -4.01
N LYS A 94 26.24 -10.49 -4.36
CA LYS A 94 27.02 -10.85 -5.55
C LYS A 94 27.31 -12.35 -5.59
#